data_AF-A0A954T8E6-F1
#
_entry.id   AF-A0A954T8E6-F1
#
_cell.length_a   1.000
_cell.length_b   1.000
_cell.length_c   1.000
_cell.angle_alpha   90.00
_cell.angle_beta   90.00
_cell.angle_gamma   90.00
#
_symmetry.space_group_name_H-M   'P 1'
#
loop_
_entity.id
_entity.type
_entity.pdbx_description
1 polymer ?
#
loop_
_entity_poly.entity_id
_entity_poly.type
_entity_poly.pdbx_seq_one_letter_code
_entity_poly.pdbx_strand_id
1 'polypeptide(L)'
;MSLLYQSKVMLHVIEQAKRYARSSATVLIVGESGTGKELIARLIHDTSERKPEPLVRVNCTSLSDGLFESELFGHERGAFTGAVVERQGRIDAAGRGTLFLDEVGELSLRLQPKLLRVLEEAEFERVGSQQ
;
A
#
# COMPACT_ATOMS: atom_id res chain seq x y z
N MET A 1 9.78 5.75 -17.11
CA MET A 1 8.45 5.42 -17.69
C MET A 1 7.66 6.71 -17.79
N SER A 2 7.21 7.10 -18.99
CA SER A 2 6.48 8.37 -19.19
C SER A 2 4.97 8.15 -19.12
N LEU A 3 4.28 8.83 -18.22
CA LEU A 3 2.82 8.88 -18.16
C LEU A 3 2.29 9.72 -19.33
N LEU A 4 1.48 9.12 -20.20
CA LEU A 4 0.90 9.78 -21.37
C LEU A 4 -0.52 10.27 -21.07
N TYR A 5 -0.80 11.54 -21.34
CA TYR A 5 -2.11 12.16 -21.17
C TYR A 5 -2.21 13.41 -22.06
N GLN A 6 -3.44 13.83 -22.41
CA GLN A 6 -3.67 15.01 -23.26
C GLN A 6 -4.83 15.90 -22.77
N SER A 7 -5.82 15.34 -22.07
CA SER A 7 -7.01 16.10 -21.68
C SER A 7 -6.73 17.07 -20.52
N LYS A 8 -7.49 18.18 -20.49
CA LYS A 8 -7.44 19.13 -19.37
C LYS A 8 -7.80 18.51 -18.03
N VAL A 9 -8.74 17.54 -18.03
CA VAL A 9 -9.14 16.80 -16.82
C VAL A 9 -7.97 16.00 -16.27
N MET A 10 -7.23 15.27 -17.11
CA MET A 10 -6.04 14.55 -16.67
C MET A 10 -4.96 15.51 -16.19
N LEU A 11 -4.78 16.65 -16.85
CA LEU A 11 -3.83 17.67 -16.42
C LEU A 11 -4.12 18.13 -14.97
N HIS A 12 -5.39 18.34 -14.63
CA HIS A 12 -5.80 18.63 -13.26
C HIS A 12 -5.49 17.48 -12.28
N VAL A 13 -5.76 16.22 -12.67
CA VAL A 13 -5.41 15.04 -11.84
C VAL A 13 -3.90 14.96 -11.58
N ILE A 14 -3.07 15.23 -12.60
CA ILE A 14 -1.61 15.26 -12.47
C ILE A 14 -1.16 16.37 -11.52
N GLU A 15 -1.77 17.55 -11.59
CA GLU A 15 -1.47 18.65 -10.68
C GLU A 15 -1.86 18.33 -9.23
N GLN A 16 -3.02 17.70 -9.00
CA GLN A 16 -3.41 17.23 -7.67
C GLN A 16 -2.43 16.19 -7.15
N ALA A 17 -2.06 15.19 -7.97
CA ALA A 17 -1.10 14.16 -7.60
C ALA A 17 0.24 14.77 -7.15
N LYS A 18 0.78 15.73 -7.91
CA LYS A 18 2.01 16.46 -7.56
C LYS A 18 1.87 17.29 -6.28
N ARG A 19 0.68 17.82 -5.99
CA ARG A 19 0.42 18.55 -4.75
C ARG A 19 0.45 17.61 -3.54
N TYR A 20 -0.21 16.47 -3.63
CA TYR A 20 -0.20 15.46 -2.55
C TYR A 20 1.17 14.80 -2.37
N ALA A 21 1.98 14.69 -3.42
CA ALA A 21 3.35 14.20 -3.32
C ALA A 21 4.23 14.99 -2.34
N ARG A 22 3.91 16.26 -2.08
CA ARG A 22 4.63 17.13 -1.14
C ARG A 22 4.19 16.98 0.31
N SER A 23 3.22 16.12 0.61
CA SER A 23 2.75 15.87 1.98
C SER A 23 2.98 14.42 2.39
N SER A 24 2.84 14.17 3.70
CA SER A 24 2.82 12.83 4.29
C SER A 24 1.41 12.22 4.33
N ALA A 25 0.41 12.89 3.76
CA ALA A 25 -0.98 12.44 3.85
C ALA A 25 -1.20 11.13 3.06
N THR A 26 -2.07 10.28 3.59
CA THR A 26 -2.60 9.12 2.86
C THR A 26 -3.45 9.59 1.69
N VAL A 27 -3.21 9.04 0.49
CA VAL A 27 -3.92 9.41 -0.74
C VAL A 27 -4.81 8.27 -1.20
N LEU A 28 -6.11 8.55 -1.33
CA LEU A 28 -7.07 7.64 -1.97
C LEU A 28 -7.19 7.96 -3.46
N ILE A 29 -6.88 6.99 -4.32
CA ILE A 29 -7.00 7.12 -5.78
C ILE A 29 -8.26 6.40 -6.23
N VAL A 30 -9.25 7.15 -6.71
CA VAL A 30 -10.54 6.62 -7.17
C VAL A 30 -10.60 6.65 -8.70
N GLY A 31 -11.13 5.58 -9.29
CA GLY A 31 -11.31 5.45 -10.73
C GLY A 31 -11.66 4.02 -11.10
N GLU A 32 -12.24 3.83 -12.28
CA GLU A 32 -12.63 2.51 -12.78
C GLU A 32 -11.42 1.58 -12.96
N SER A 33 -11.68 0.28 -13.07
CA SER A 33 -10.62 -0.69 -13.38
C SER A 33 -9.97 -0.36 -14.74
N GLY A 34 -8.65 -0.57 -14.85
CA GLY A 34 -7.91 -0.30 -16.08
C GLY A 34 -7.61 1.18 -16.38
N THR A 35 -8.02 2.14 -15.55
CA THR A 35 -7.80 3.58 -15.79
C THR A 35 -6.39 4.09 -15.46
N GLY A 36 -5.45 3.21 -15.10
CA GLY A 36 -4.06 3.58 -14.85
C GLY A 36 -3.78 4.17 -13.46
N LYS A 37 -4.59 3.83 -12.44
CA LYS A 37 -4.40 4.27 -11.04
C LYS A 37 -2.99 4.01 -10.50
N GLU A 38 -2.39 2.88 -10.86
CA GLU A 38 -0.99 2.57 -10.52
C GLU A 38 -0.02 3.66 -11.00
N LEU A 39 -0.21 4.16 -12.22
CA LEU A 39 0.68 5.17 -12.79
C LEU A 39 0.57 6.49 -12.00
N ILE A 40 -0.62 6.80 -11.46
CA ILE A 40 -0.83 7.94 -10.58
C ILE A 40 -0.15 7.71 -9.23
N ALA A 41 -0.28 6.52 -8.62
CA ALA A 41 0.42 6.20 -7.38
C ALA A 41 1.94 6.31 -7.53
N ARG A 42 2.48 5.80 -8.65
CA ARG A 42 3.90 5.92 -8.99
C ARG A 42 4.31 7.37 -9.22
N LEU A 43 3.50 8.17 -9.92
CA LEU A 43 3.76 9.59 -10.09
C LEU A 43 3.85 10.32 -8.74
N ILE A 44 2.92 10.03 -7.81
CA ILE A 44 2.93 10.62 -6.47
C ILE A 44 4.25 10.27 -5.77
N HIS A 45 4.65 9.00 -5.77
CA HIS A 45 5.90 8.56 -5.17
C HIS A 45 7.13 9.22 -5.82
N ASP A 46 7.23 9.16 -7.16
CA ASP A 46 8.37 9.68 -7.94
C ASP A 46 8.54 11.21 -7.85
N THR A 47 7.48 11.93 -7.44
CA THR A 47 7.48 13.38 -7.25
C THR A 47 7.48 13.82 -5.77
N SER A 48 7.55 12.86 -4.85
CA SER A 48 7.64 13.11 -3.41
C SER A 48 9.07 13.17 -2.91
N GLU A 49 9.23 13.60 -1.66
CA GLU A 49 10.53 13.53 -0.95
C GLU A 49 10.98 12.08 -0.70
N ARG A 50 10.06 11.12 -0.78
CA ARG A 50 10.30 9.68 -0.59
C ARG A 50 10.72 8.95 -1.87
N LYS A 51 10.95 9.66 -2.97
CA LYS A 51 11.45 9.10 -4.24
C LYS A 51 12.67 8.16 -4.12
N PRO A 52 13.68 8.42 -3.27
CA PRO A 52 14.82 7.50 -3.15
C PRO A 52 14.49 6.22 -2.37
N GLU A 53 13.36 6.18 -1.68
CA GLU A 53 12.90 5.05 -0.86
C GLU A 53 12.04 4.06 -1.68
N PRO A 54 11.76 2.85 -1.17
CA PRO A 54 10.95 1.87 -1.90
C PRO A 54 9.50 2.31 -2.14
N LEU A 55 8.98 2.02 -3.33
CA LEU A 55 7.55 1.94 -3.61
C LEU A 55 7.13 0.47 -3.60
N VAL A 56 6.51 0.02 -2.50
CA VAL A 56 6.02 -1.35 -2.36
C VAL A 56 4.55 -1.39 -2.74
N ARG A 57 4.19 -2.34 -3.60
CA ARG A 57 2.82 -2.55 -4.05
C ARG A 57 2.25 -3.84 -3.47
N VAL A 58 0.98 -3.79 -3.10
CA VAL A 58 0.21 -4.93 -2.61
C VAL A 58 -1.15 -4.91 -3.31
N ASN A 59 -1.58 -6.05 -3.84
CA ASN A 59 -2.90 -6.21 -4.44
C ASN A 59 -3.82 -6.95 -3.45
N CYS A 60 -4.90 -6.28 -3.03
CA CYS A 60 -5.83 -6.78 -2.03
C CYS A 60 -6.77 -7.91 -2.50
N THR A 61 -6.88 -8.19 -3.80
CA THR A 61 -7.77 -9.25 -4.32
C THR A 61 -7.11 -10.62 -4.48
N SER A 62 -5.79 -10.70 -4.31
CA SER A 62 -5.01 -11.85 -4.80
C SER A 62 -4.91 -13.04 -3.83
N LEU A 63 -5.29 -12.88 -2.56
CA LEU A 63 -5.01 -13.86 -1.51
C LEU A 63 -6.20 -14.06 -0.56
N SER A 64 -6.23 -15.20 0.12
CA SER A 64 -7.11 -15.40 1.28
C SER A 64 -6.70 -14.49 2.44
N ASP A 65 -7.64 -14.11 3.31
CA ASP A 65 -7.41 -13.19 4.43
C ASP A 65 -6.13 -13.50 5.22
N GLY A 66 -5.90 -14.75 5.62
CA GLY A 66 -4.72 -15.11 6.42
C GLY A 66 -3.40 -15.01 5.66
N LEU A 67 -3.40 -15.30 4.35
CA LEU A 67 -2.21 -15.14 3.51
C LEU A 67 -1.95 -13.67 3.22
N PHE A 68 -3.00 -12.89 2.96
CA PHE A 68 -2.90 -11.44 2.77
C PHE A 68 -2.37 -10.76 4.04
N GLU A 69 -2.92 -11.14 5.20
CA GLU A 69 -2.48 -10.64 6.50
C GLU A 69 -0.99 -10.92 6.73
N SER A 70 -0.58 -12.16 6.49
CA SER A 70 0.81 -12.61 6.58
C SER A 70 1.73 -11.91 5.58
N GLU A 71 1.26 -11.60 4.37
CA GLU A 71 2.05 -10.84 3.39
C GLU A 71 2.17 -9.37 3.78
N LEU A 72 1.07 -8.74 4.19
CA LEU A 72 1.03 -7.31 4.52
C LEU A 72 1.83 -7.00 5.79
N PHE A 73 1.55 -7.73 6.87
CA PHE A 73 2.09 -7.50 8.20
C PHE A 73 3.30 -8.37 8.54
N GLY A 74 3.57 -9.44 7.77
CA GLY A 74 4.57 -10.43 8.14
C GLY A 74 4.04 -11.43 9.17
N HIS A 75 4.86 -12.42 9.50
CA HIS A 75 4.51 -13.43 10.50
C HIS A 75 5.73 -13.94 11.26
N GLU A 76 5.48 -14.38 12.49
CA GLU A 76 6.45 -15.08 13.31
C GLU A 76 6.47 -16.57 13.00
N ARG A 77 7.60 -17.22 13.32
CA ARG A 77 7.70 -18.68 13.17
C ARG A 77 6.66 -19.36 14.07
N GLY A 78 5.87 -20.26 13.49
CA GLY A 78 4.82 -20.98 14.20
C GLY A 78 3.48 -20.23 14.31
N ALA A 79 3.33 -19.07 13.66
CA ALA A 79 2.09 -18.30 13.67
C ALA A 79 0.87 -19.06 13.10
N PHE A 80 1.09 -19.97 12.15
CA PHE A 80 0.08 -20.86 11.57
C PHE A 80 0.73 -22.13 11.01
N THR A 81 -0.08 -23.13 10.66
CA THR A 81 0.40 -24.37 10.04
C THR A 81 1.14 -24.07 8.74
N GLY A 82 2.45 -24.33 8.70
CA GLY A 82 3.32 -24.01 7.55
C GLY A 82 4.18 -22.76 7.71
N ALA A 83 4.02 -22.00 8.81
CA ALA A 83 4.92 -20.89 9.17
C ALA A 83 6.24 -21.43 9.76
N VAL A 84 7.04 -22.11 8.93
CA VAL A 84 8.29 -22.76 9.36
C VAL A 84 9.41 -21.75 9.63
N VAL A 85 9.31 -20.56 9.03
CA VAL A 85 10.24 -19.43 9.20
C VAL A 85 9.45 -18.18 9.52
N GLU A 86 10.09 -17.22 10.18
CA GLU A 86 9.56 -15.85 10.27
C GLU A 86 9.69 -15.14 8.92
N ARG A 87 8.84 -14.13 8.69
CA ARG A 87 8.87 -13.33 7.45
C ARG A 87 8.49 -11.88 7.73
N GLN A 88 9.28 -10.96 7.20
CA GLN A 88 8.95 -9.53 7.15
C GLN A 88 7.78 -9.25 6.21
N GLY A 89 6.91 -8.32 6.62
CA GLY A 89 5.75 -7.91 5.84
C GLY A 89 6.07 -6.92 4.73
N ARG A 90 5.05 -6.60 3.92
CA ARG A 90 5.14 -5.54 2.90
C ARG A 90 5.25 -4.15 3.52
N ILE A 91 4.68 -3.94 4.71
CA ILE A 91 4.86 -2.69 5.46
C ILE A 91 6.33 -2.51 5.86
N ASP A 92 6.96 -3.56 6.42
CA ASP A 92 8.41 -3.57 6.72
C ASP A 92 9.24 -3.25 5.47
N ALA A 93 8.93 -3.91 4.36
CA ALA A 93 9.65 -3.72 3.09
C ALA A 93 9.49 -2.29 2.52
N ALA A 94 8.40 -1.61 2.83
CA ALA A 94 8.19 -0.22 2.43
C ALA A 94 9.03 0.73 3.29
N GLY A 95 9.19 0.44 4.58
CA GLY A 95 9.99 1.24 5.52
C GLY A 95 9.59 2.71 5.49
N ARG A 96 10.55 3.59 5.18
CA ARG A 96 10.34 5.05 5.05
C ARG A 96 9.75 5.48 3.69
N GLY A 97 9.51 4.53 2.80
CA GLY A 97 9.01 4.74 1.46
C GLY A 97 7.49 4.86 1.37
N THR A 98 6.91 4.19 0.38
CA THR A 98 5.48 4.28 0.07
C THR A 98 4.90 2.90 -0.12
N LEU A 99 3.81 2.62 0.59
CA LEU A 99 2.99 1.44 0.38
C LEU A 99 1.78 1.81 -0.49
N PHE A 100 1.61 1.13 -1.62
CA PHE A 100 0.44 1.27 -2.47
C PHE A 100 -0.44 0.02 -2.36
N LEU A 101 -1.65 0.21 -1.85
CA LEU A 101 -2.68 -0.81 -1.74
C LEU A 101 -3.63 -0.71 -2.94
N ASP A 102 -3.46 -1.61 -3.91
CA ASP A 102 -4.35 -1.71 -5.06
C ASP A 102 -5.62 -2.47 -4.67
N GLU A 103 -6.75 -2.01 -5.18
CA GLU A 103 -8.06 -2.62 -4.90
C GLU A 103 -8.39 -2.68 -3.39
N VAL A 104 -7.99 -1.66 -2.61
CA VAL A 104 -8.23 -1.60 -1.16
C VAL A 104 -9.71 -1.73 -0.75
N GLY A 105 -10.65 -1.45 -1.65
CA GLY A 105 -12.08 -1.67 -1.43
C GLY A 105 -12.48 -3.15 -1.27
N GLU A 106 -11.63 -4.07 -1.73
CA GLU A 106 -11.82 -5.52 -1.61
C GLU A 106 -11.23 -6.08 -0.31
N LEU A 107 -10.65 -5.22 0.54
CA LEU A 107 -10.10 -5.62 1.82
C LEU A 107 -11.22 -6.08 2.77
N SER A 108 -11.07 -7.29 3.30
CA SER A 108 -12.07 -7.85 4.22
C SER A 108 -12.26 -6.99 5.48
N LEU A 109 -13.48 -6.97 6.01
CA LEU A 109 -13.81 -6.23 7.24
C LEU A 109 -12.93 -6.61 8.44
N ARG A 110 -12.40 -7.84 8.46
CA ARG A 110 -11.50 -8.32 9.52
C ARG A 110 -10.13 -7.64 9.48
N LEU A 111 -9.66 -7.29 8.28
CA LEU A 111 -8.35 -6.70 8.05
C LEU A 111 -8.36 -5.17 8.16
N GLN A 112 -9.51 -4.54 7.93
CA GLN A 112 -9.67 -3.09 7.98
C GLN A 112 -9.23 -2.45 9.33
N PRO A 113 -9.57 -3.00 10.52
CA PRO A 113 -9.09 -2.45 11.79
C PRO A 113 -7.56 -2.49 11.94
N LYS A 114 -6.90 -3.51 11.36
CA LYS A 114 -5.43 -3.60 11.41
C LYS A 114 -4.77 -2.58 10.50
N LEU A 115 -5.33 -2.37 9.31
CA LEU A 115 -4.89 -1.30 8.43
C LEU A 115 -5.13 0.08 9.06
N LEU A 116 -6.24 0.27 9.78
CA LEU A 116 -6.51 1.52 10.48
C LEU A 116 -5.43 1.85 11.52
N ARG A 117 -5.01 0.87 12.33
CA ARG A 117 -3.89 1.05 13.28
C ARG A 117 -2.59 1.47 12.60
N VAL A 118 -2.26 0.88 11.44
CA VAL A 118 -1.11 1.31 10.64
C VAL A 118 -1.23 2.78 10.23
N LEU A 119 -2.43 3.23 9.86
CA LEU A 119 -2.66 4.59 9.40
C LEU A 119 -2.68 5.62 10.54
N GLU A 120 -3.19 5.25 11.71
CA GLU A 120 -3.34 6.15 12.87
C GLU A 120 -2.10 6.18 13.77
N GLU A 121 -1.54 5.00 14.04
CA GLU A 121 -0.48 4.81 15.05
C GLU A 121 0.89 4.62 14.39
N ALA A 122 0.95 4.38 13.08
CA ALA A 122 2.17 3.96 12.37
C ALA A 122 2.80 2.68 12.95
N GLU A 123 1.96 1.84 13.57
CA GLU A 123 2.34 0.60 14.23
C GLU A 123 1.53 -0.58 13.67
N PHE A 124 2.14 -1.77 13.73
CA PHE A 124 1.48 -3.02 13.42
C PHE A 124 2.15 -4.19 14.13
N GLU A 125 1.42 -5.29 14.20
CA GLU A 125 1.86 -6.54 14.79
C GLU A 125 1.94 -7.62 13.71
N ARG A 126 3.01 -8.42 13.76
CA ARG A 126 3.14 -9.59 12.91
C ARG A 126 2.12 -10.65 13.29
N VAL A 127 1.70 -11.46 12.33
CA VAL A 127 0.81 -12.59 12.63
C VAL A 127 1.53 -13.54 13.60
N GLY A 128 0.86 -13.87 14.69
CA GLY A 128 1.40 -14.77 15.72
C GLY A 128 2.35 -14.11 16.73
N SER A 129 2.58 -12.79 16.67
CA SER A 129 3.24 -12.09 17.79
C SER A 129 2.33 -12.15 19.01
N GLN A 130 2.82 -12.70 20.12
CA GLN A 130 2.12 -12.62 21.39
C GLN A 130 2.43 -11.27 22.05
N GLN A 131 1.40 -10.58 22.53
CA GLN A 131 1.55 -9.63 23.63
C GLN A 131 1.63 -10.41 24.94
#